data_AF-A0ABD5SHX2-F1
#
_entry.id   AF-A0ABD5SHX2-F1
#
_cell.length_a   1.000
_cell.length_b   1.000
_cell.length_c   1.000
_cell.angle_alpha   90.00
_cell.angle_beta   90.00
_cell.angle_gamma   90.00
#
_symmetry.space_group_name_H-M   'P 1'
#
loop_
_entity.id
_entity.type
_entity.pdbx_description
1 polymer ?
#
loop_
_entity_poly.entity_id
_entity_poly.type
_entity_poly.pdbx_seq_one_letter_code
_entity_poly.pdbx_strand_id
1 'polypeptide(L)'
;LVAVGVVCVAGAAAVLGRFDAHPGIHLGLSAASVVPLWLGFRRVRPDEAARLTERALDSLLGREGIAETRALFASDFGVFLGPIDHFGWFLFVALPVLGWAGWQCVVRHEPRWLVVVGYASALIGFALVQIRFAGEATGVVAVCAGVGLVYLLSVIDVAERPEPFGPRPDRVHVTLRPPGLTGRQVGYALGVVGLVASLSLVMVPAVMDTVAATDDEAGAIEWIDADAAEREGPDFVLSEWGRNRMFNYAVRGDGDGYGYAFSNYEPFVSDADPDAHADGFAGTVGYVAIHEIDGSTPGTSVYDQLFEAHGSATDAANGSGRFQLGFDADGDVVKVFRPVEGAAVTGEAEPGETVTVTTDVETAGETFTYERRTTADADGTFDVRVAYPGEYTAASGDVSDGDARDDGDGTVTVTPDAVEEGEAVAVDV
;
A
#
# COMPACT_ATOMS: atom_id res chain seq x y z
N LEU A 1 -18.54 25.26 -3.73
CA LEU A 1 -19.45 25.07 -2.58
C LEU A 1 -18.93 25.75 -1.30
N VAL A 2 -17.68 25.48 -0.87
CA VAL A 2 -17.09 26.09 0.34
C VAL A 2 -17.15 27.63 0.34
N ALA A 3 -16.76 28.28 -0.77
CA ALA A 3 -16.82 29.75 -0.89
C ALA A 3 -18.25 30.31 -0.73
N VAL A 4 -19.25 29.64 -1.31
CA VAL A 4 -20.67 30.04 -1.17
C VAL A 4 -21.13 29.86 0.28
N GLY A 5 -20.73 28.76 0.93
CA GLY A 5 -20.99 28.53 2.35
C GLY A 5 -20.40 29.62 3.25
N VAL A 6 -19.14 30.00 3.02
CA VAL A 6 -18.47 31.09 3.74
C VAL A 6 -19.23 32.41 3.58
N VAL A 7 -19.64 32.75 2.36
CA VAL A 7 -20.43 33.97 2.09
C VAL A 7 -21.76 33.94 2.82
N CYS A 8 -22.48 32.81 2.82
CA CYS A 8 -23.75 32.67 3.53
C CYS A 8 -23.59 32.80 5.05
N VAL A 9 -22.59 32.14 5.63
CA VAL A 9 -22.34 32.19 7.09
C VAL A 9 -21.90 33.59 7.52
N ALA A 10 -20.99 34.22 6.77
CA ALA A 10 -20.54 35.59 7.02
C ALA A 10 -21.67 36.62 6.83
N GLY A 11 -22.51 36.44 5.80
CA GLY A 11 -23.70 37.26 5.57
C GLY A 11 -24.71 37.14 6.72
N ALA A 12 -24.99 35.92 7.18
CA ALA A 12 -25.85 35.69 8.34
C ALA A 12 -25.26 36.31 9.62
N ALA A 13 -23.94 36.21 9.82
CA ALA A 13 -23.25 36.86 10.94
C ALA A 13 -23.39 38.38 10.88
N ALA A 14 -23.19 38.97 9.69
CA ALA A 14 -23.29 40.42 9.50
C ALA A 14 -24.73 40.94 9.71
N VAL A 15 -25.75 40.16 9.32
CA VAL A 15 -27.16 40.50 9.56
C VAL A 15 -27.50 40.38 11.04
N LEU A 16 -27.15 39.27 11.69
CA LEU A 16 -27.43 39.05 13.11
C LEU A 16 -26.67 40.03 14.01
N GLY A 17 -25.46 40.43 13.59
CA GLY A 17 -24.67 41.47 14.25
C GLY A 17 -25.32 42.86 14.19
N ARG A 18 -26.16 43.15 13.18
CA ARG A 18 -26.95 44.41 13.16
C ARG A 18 -28.07 44.44 14.20
N PHE A 19 -28.44 43.29 14.76
CA PHE A 19 -29.53 43.16 15.74
C PHE A 19 -29.04 42.86 17.16
N ASP A 20 -27.73 43.01 17.43
CA ASP A 20 -27.09 42.67 18.72
C ASP A 20 -27.46 41.27 19.22
N ALA A 21 -27.67 40.33 18.30
CA ALA A 21 -28.03 38.96 18.65
C ALA A 21 -26.85 38.27 19.36
N HIS A 22 -27.15 37.50 20.41
CA HIS A 22 -26.13 36.77 21.14
C HIS A 22 -25.38 35.81 20.18
N PRO A 23 -24.03 35.75 20.20
CA PRO A 23 -23.24 34.94 19.25
C PRO A 23 -23.63 33.45 19.23
N GLY A 24 -24.08 32.90 20.36
CA GLY A 24 -24.60 31.53 20.44
C GLY A 24 -25.82 31.26 19.54
N ILE A 25 -26.61 32.28 19.20
CA ILE A 25 -27.73 32.16 18.27
C ILE A 25 -27.22 31.95 16.84
N HIS A 26 -26.18 32.68 16.44
CA HIS A 26 -25.54 32.48 15.13
C HIS A 26 -24.88 31.11 15.02
N LEU A 27 -24.20 30.65 16.08
CA LEU A 27 -23.63 29.31 16.15
C LEU A 27 -24.71 28.23 16.02
N GLY A 28 -25.78 28.35 16.81
CA GLY A 28 -26.91 27.41 16.80
C GLY A 28 -27.62 27.38 15.44
N LEU A 29 -27.85 28.55 14.83
CA LEU A 29 -28.45 28.65 13.49
C LEU A 29 -27.54 28.04 12.42
N SER A 30 -26.23 28.30 12.49
CA SER A 30 -25.25 27.75 11.55
C SER A 30 -25.20 26.22 11.64
N ALA A 31 -25.16 25.66 12.85
CA ALA A 31 -25.22 24.21 13.06
C ALA A 31 -26.56 23.62 12.59
N ALA A 32 -27.68 24.25 12.94
CA ALA A 32 -29.01 23.81 12.53
C ALA A 32 -29.23 23.88 11.01
N SER A 33 -28.54 24.79 10.32
CA SER A 33 -28.66 24.96 8.86
C SER A 33 -28.07 23.81 8.04
N VAL A 34 -27.18 23.00 8.63
CA VAL A 34 -26.53 21.87 7.94
C VAL A 34 -27.55 20.86 7.44
N VAL A 35 -28.52 20.49 8.28
CA VAL A 35 -29.55 19.50 7.99
C VAL A 35 -30.46 19.91 6.80
N PRO A 36 -31.11 21.08 6.80
CA PRO A 36 -31.95 21.49 5.67
C PRO A 36 -31.15 21.75 4.39
N LEU A 37 -29.90 22.25 4.49
CA LEU A 37 -29.04 22.40 3.32
C LEU A 37 -28.68 21.04 2.71
N TRP A 38 -28.36 20.05 3.55
CA TRP A 38 -28.10 18.68 3.09
C TRP A 38 -29.33 18.02 2.49
N LEU A 39 -30.51 18.14 3.13
CA LEU A 39 -31.77 17.61 2.61
C LEU A 39 -32.15 18.28 1.29
N GLY A 40 -31.95 19.59 1.17
CA GLY A 40 -32.14 20.34 -0.07
C GLY A 40 -31.19 19.86 -1.17
N PHE A 41 -29.90 19.69 -0.85
CA PHE A 41 -28.90 19.15 -1.77
C PHE A 41 -29.27 17.75 -2.26
N ARG A 42 -29.64 16.84 -1.35
CA ARG A 42 -30.08 15.48 -1.69
C ARG A 42 -31.31 15.47 -2.60
N ARG A 43 -32.17 16.48 -2.49
CA ARG A 43 -33.38 16.60 -3.32
C ARG A 43 -33.10 17.16 -4.71
N VAL A 44 -32.16 18.09 -4.84
CA VAL A 44 -31.81 18.73 -6.12
C VAL A 44 -30.78 17.92 -6.92
N ARG A 45 -29.88 17.22 -6.21
CA ARG A 45 -28.73 16.48 -6.77
C ARG A 45 -28.62 15.09 -6.10
N PRO A 46 -29.56 14.18 -6.39
CA PRO A 46 -29.62 12.89 -5.70
C PRO A 46 -28.39 12.01 -5.98
N ASP A 47 -27.90 11.97 -7.21
CA ASP A 47 -26.77 11.11 -7.60
C ASP A 47 -25.45 11.60 -7.01
N GLU A 48 -25.24 12.91 -6.95
CA GLU A 48 -24.09 13.50 -6.27
C GLU A 48 -24.17 13.31 -4.76
N ALA A 49 -25.36 13.45 -4.16
CA ALA A 49 -25.55 13.23 -2.73
C ALA A 49 -25.35 11.76 -2.35
N ALA A 50 -25.79 10.81 -3.18
CA ALA A 50 -25.53 9.38 -3.00
C ALA A 50 -24.04 9.10 -3.04
N ARG A 51 -23.33 9.56 -4.08
CA ARG A 51 -21.87 9.42 -4.19
C ARG A 51 -21.12 10.06 -3.02
N LEU A 52 -21.57 11.20 -2.52
CA LEU A 52 -20.94 11.89 -1.41
C LEU A 52 -21.21 11.18 -0.07
N THR A 53 -22.39 10.60 0.09
CA THR A 53 -22.73 9.73 1.23
C THR A 53 -21.92 8.46 1.22
N GLU A 54 -21.88 7.75 0.08
CA GLU A 54 -21.08 6.54 -0.10
C GLU A 54 -19.61 6.84 0.18
N ARG A 55 -19.03 7.86 -0.47
CA ARG A 55 -17.65 8.26 -0.17
C ARG A 55 -17.45 8.65 1.29
N ALA A 56 -18.38 9.37 1.91
CA ALA A 56 -18.22 9.75 3.31
C ALA A 56 -18.25 8.51 4.23
N LEU A 57 -19.21 7.62 4.06
CA LEU A 57 -19.34 6.41 4.87
C LEU A 57 -18.19 5.44 4.61
N ASP A 58 -17.89 5.17 3.35
CA ASP A 58 -16.92 4.16 2.94
C ASP A 58 -15.48 4.63 3.16
N SER A 59 -15.20 5.90 2.89
CA SER A 59 -13.87 6.49 3.10
C SER A 59 -13.60 6.79 4.58
N LEU A 60 -14.59 7.31 5.34
CA LEU A 60 -14.36 7.72 6.74
C LEU A 60 -14.61 6.61 7.76
N LEU A 61 -15.45 5.60 7.44
CA LEU A 61 -15.90 4.60 8.40
C LEU A 61 -15.86 3.14 7.87
N GLY A 62 -15.62 2.90 6.56
CA GLY A 62 -15.86 1.59 5.93
C GLY A 62 -14.64 0.82 5.41
N ARG A 63 -13.47 1.45 5.28
CA ARG A 63 -12.25 0.77 4.82
C ARG A 63 -11.41 0.26 5.98
N GLU A 64 -11.47 -1.04 6.20
CA GLU A 64 -10.53 -1.80 7.04
C GLU A 64 -9.39 -2.36 6.16
N GLY A 65 -8.21 -2.61 6.74
CA GLY A 65 -7.07 -3.18 6.02
C GLY A 65 -6.12 -2.19 5.29
N ILE A 66 -6.44 -0.89 5.25
CA ILE A 66 -5.54 0.15 4.71
C ILE A 66 -4.86 0.86 5.88
N ALA A 67 -3.52 0.94 5.84
CA ALA A 67 -2.70 1.53 6.91
C ALA A 67 -3.19 2.92 7.39
N GLU A 68 -3.76 3.72 6.49
CA GLU A 68 -4.17 5.11 6.71
C GLU A 68 -5.55 5.32 7.37
N THR A 69 -6.38 4.27 7.46
CA THR A 69 -7.75 4.38 8.03
C THR A 69 -7.78 4.22 9.54
N ARG A 70 -6.62 3.91 10.15
CA ARG A 70 -6.44 3.79 11.60
C ARG A 70 -6.50 5.15 12.28
N ALA A 71 -6.99 5.17 13.51
CA ALA A 71 -7.02 6.37 14.36
C ALA A 71 -5.62 6.75 14.86
N LEU A 72 -5.33 8.06 14.97
CA LEU A 72 -4.04 8.57 15.48
C LEU A 72 -3.74 8.13 16.94
N PHE A 73 -4.76 7.76 17.70
CA PHE A 73 -4.68 7.31 19.09
C PHE A 73 -5.16 5.86 19.27
N ALA A 74 -5.05 5.01 18.25
CA ALA A 74 -5.41 3.60 18.35
C ALA A 74 -4.59 2.89 19.44
N SER A 75 -5.25 2.00 20.20
CA SER A 75 -4.64 1.25 21.31
C SER A 75 -3.47 0.37 20.88
N ASP A 76 -3.46 -0.04 19.62
CA ASP A 76 -2.53 -1.04 19.07
C ASP A 76 -1.10 -0.49 18.97
N PHE A 77 -0.94 0.83 18.90
CA PHE A 77 0.35 1.52 18.94
C PHE A 77 0.69 2.05 20.34
N GLY A 78 -0.25 2.05 21.28
CA GLY A 78 -0.16 2.84 22.51
C GLY A 78 -0.54 4.30 22.26
N VAL A 79 -1.47 4.81 23.08
CA VAL A 79 -2.13 6.12 22.94
C VAL A 79 -1.17 7.31 22.72
N PHE A 80 0.09 7.20 23.15
CA PHE A 80 1.08 8.27 22.98
C PHE A 80 2.03 8.08 21.80
N LEU A 81 2.19 6.87 21.28
CA LEU A 81 3.18 6.58 20.23
C LEU A 81 2.65 6.92 18.83
N GLY A 82 1.36 6.75 18.55
CA GLY A 82 0.77 7.11 17.25
C GLY A 82 0.97 8.58 16.81
N PRO A 83 0.75 9.57 17.69
CA PRO A 83 1.04 10.98 17.37
C PRO A 83 2.54 11.29 17.25
N ILE A 84 3.37 10.58 18.02
CA ILE A 84 4.84 10.68 17.98
C ILE A 84 5.36 10.14 16.65
N ASP A 85 4.83 9.02 16.17
CA ASP A 85 5.16 8.39 14.90
C ASP A 85 4.94 9.35 13.71
N HIS A 86 3.79 10.05 13.69
CA HIS A 86 3.40 10.90 12.57
C HIS A 86 3.94 12.34 12.63
N PHE A 87 4.04 12.93 13.81
CA PHE A 87 4.41 14.34 13.97
C PHE A 87 5.69 14.56 14.78
N GLY A 88 6.30 13.50 15.32
CA GLY A 88 7.37 13.62 16.28
C GLY A 88 7.01 14.51 17.48
N TRP A 89 7.96 15.35 17.89
CA TRP A 89 7.73 16.32 18.97
C TRP A 89 6.94 17.55 18.53
N PHE A 90 6.77 17.78 17.22
CA PHE A 90 6.15 18.99 16.70
C PHE A 90 4.69 19.14 17.14
N LEU A 91 3.91 18.04 17.19
CA LEU A 91 2.53 18.10 17.67
C LEU A 91 2.46 18.54 19.14
N PHE A 92 3.34 18.03 19.99
CA PHE A 92 3.36 18.36 21.41
C PHE A 92 3.77 19.82 21.68
N VAL A 93 4.64 20.38 20.82
CA VAL A 93 4.96 21.80 20.85
C VAL A 93 3.82 22.65 20.29
N ALA A 94 3.13 22.16 19.26
CA ALA A 94 2.03 22.87 18.60
C ALA A 94 0.76 22.94 19.44
N LEU A 95 0.39 21.88 20.18
CA LEU A 95 -0.87 21.80 20.92
C LEU A 95 -1.05 22.91 21.97
N PRO A 96 -0.04 23.25 22.82
CA PRO A 96 -0.14 24.39 23.73
C PRO A 96 -0.33 25.72 23.00
N VAL A 97 0.36 25.91 21.87
CA VAL A 97 0.23 27.13 21.04
C VAL A 97 -1.14 27.21 20.41
N LEU A 98 -1.67 26.09 19.91
CA LEU A 98 -3.01 26.00 19.35
C LEU A 98 -4.07 26.33 20.40
N GLY A 99 -3.94 25.78 21.62
CA GLY A 99 -4.81 26.11 22.75
C GLY A 99 -4.71 27.59 23.15
N TRP A 100 -3.50 28.15 23.20
CA TRP A 100 -3.27 29.56 23.48
C TRP A 100 -3.87 30.47 22.41
N ALA A 101 -3.64 30.19 21.14
CA ALA A 101 -4.18 30.93 20.01
C ALA A 101 -5.72 30.85 19.96
N GLY A 102 -6.28 29.67 20.21
CA GLY A 102 -7.73 29.48 20.32
C GLY A 102 -8.33 30.29 21.46
N TRP A 103 -7.70 30.27 22.64
CA TRP A 103 -8.11 31.10 23.78
C TRP A 103 -8.04 32.60 23.46
N GLN A 104 -6.99 33.08 22.79
CA GLN A 104 -6.88 34.48 22.38
C GLN A 104 -7.95 34.86 21.33
N CYS A 105 -8.32 33.94 20.44
CA CYS A 105 -9.43 34.17 19.51
C CYS A 105 -10.75 34.41 20.24
N VAL A 106 -11.00 33.66 21.33
CA VAL A 106 -12.22 33.79 22.14
C VAL A 106 -12.22 35.07 22.98
N VAL A 107 -11.11 35.34 23.69
CA VAL A 107 -11.07 36.43 24.69
C VAL A 107 -10.76 37.79 24.08
N ARG A 108 -9.87 37.84 23.07
CA ARG A 108 -9.36 39.10 22.49
C ARG A 108 -9.77 39.35 21.05
N HIS A 109 -10.58 38.45 20.48
CA HIS A 109 -11.07 38.54 19.10
C HIS A 109 -9.93 38.73 18.09
N GLU A 110 -9.14 37.67 17.90
CA GLU A 110 -8.00 37.62 16.99
C GLU A 110 -8.34 36.89 15.67
N PRO A 111 -9.10 37.50 14.75
CA PRO A 111 -9.67 36.79 13.59
C PRO A 111 -8.63 36.23 12.63
N ARG A 112 -7.40 36.76 12.64
CA ARG A 112 -6.29 36.27 11.82
C ARG A 112 -5.88 34.83 12.18
N TRP A 113 -6.05 34.45 13.44
CA TRP A 113 -5.68 33.14 13.96
C TRP A 113 -6.85 32.16 13.88
N LEU A 114 -8.09 32.62 13.68
CA LEU A 114 -9.26 31.75 13.56
C LEU A 114 -9.13 30.73 12.42
N VAL A 115 -8.53 31.11 11.30
CA VAL A 115 -8.31 30.18 10.18
C VAL A 115 -7.33 29.09 10.57
N VAL A 116 -6.19 29.45 11.16
CA VAL A 116 -5.15 28.49 11.60
C VAL A 116 -5.71 27.58 12.69
N VAL A 117 -6.36 28.16 13.71
CA VAL A 117 -6.96 27.41 14.82
C VAL A 117 -8.06 26.49 14.32
N GLY A 118 -8.99 27.00 13.49
CA GLY A 118 -10.09 26.22 12.96
C GLY A 118 -9.63 25.06 12.08
N TYR A 119 -8.69 25.31 11.16
CA TYR A 119 -8.17 24.29 10.26
C TYR A 119 -7.32 23.25 11.00
N ALA A 120 -6.43 23.69 11.89
CA ALA A 120 -5.62 22.79 12.72
C ALA A 120 -6.50 21.94 13.63
N SER A 121 -7.45 22.53 14.35
CA SER A 121 -8.35 21.77 15.23
C SER A 121 -9.24 20.81 14.45
N ALA A 122 -9.71 21.17 13.25
CA ALA A 122 -10.50 20.28 12.40
C ALA A 122 -9.67 19.10 11.89
N LEU A 123 -8.49 19.35 11.31
CA LEU A 123 -7.63 18.30 10.77
C LEU A 123 -7.07 17.39 11.87
N ILE A 124 -6.62 17.95 13.00
CA ILE A 124 -6.21 17.15 14.15
C ILE A 124 -7.39 16.35 14.69
N GLY A 125 -8.59 16.96 14.75
CA GLY A 125 -9.82 16.27 15.14
C GLY A 125 -10.18 15.10 14.23
N PHE A 126 -10.04 15.27 12.91
CA PHE A 126 -10.19 14.17 11.96
C PHE A 126 -9.06 13.15 12.06
N ALA A 127 -7.84 13.57 12.38
CA ALA A 127 -6.71 12.67 12.62
C ALA A 127 -6.98 11.73 13.81
N LEU A 128 -7.74 12.18 14.82
CA LEU A 128 -8.20 11.30 15.91
C LEU A 128 -9.02 10.11 15.41
N VAL A 129 -9.66 10.23 14.25
CA VAL A 129 -10.46 9.17 13.63
C VAL A 129 -9.64 8.44 12.57
N GLN A 130 -8.86 9.16 11.74
CA GLN A 130 -8.07 8.58 10.64
C GLN A 130 -6.76 9.32 10.40
N ILE A 131 -5.66 8.57 10.39
CA ILE A 131 -4.29 9.05 10.26
C ILE A 131 -4.01 9.83 8.97
N ARG A 132 -4.71 9.60 7.86
CA ARG A 132 -4.51 10.39 6.62
C ARG A 132 -4.65 11.91 6.81
N PHE A 133 -5.48 12.34 7.77
CA PHE A 133 -5.62 13.76 8.08
C PHE A 133 -4.43 14.31 8.88
N ALA A 134 -3.60 13.43 9.46
CA ALA A 134 -2.37 13.81 10.12
C ALA A 134 -1.36 14.40 9.14
N GLY A 135 -1.19 13.76 7.97
CA GLY A 135 -0.35 14.28 6.88
C GLY A 135 -0.75 15.70 6.48
N GLU A 136 -2.05 15.91 6.21
CA GLU A 136 -2.64 17.22 5.90
C GLU A 136 -2.48 18.23 7.04
N ALA A 137 -2.58 17.79 8.30
CA ALA A 137 -2.43 18.65 9.47
C ALA A 137 -1.00 19.15 9.64
N THR A 138 0.01 18.48 9.09
CA THR A 138 1.43 18.82 9.24
C THR A 138 1.72 20.27 8.88
N GLY A 139 1.12 20.78 7.79
CA GLY A 139 1.34 22.16 7.35
C GLY A 139 0.91 23.20 8.39
N VAL A 140 -0.23 22.99 9.05
CA VAL A 140 -0.72 23.90 10.10
C VAL A 140 -0.10 23.64 11.47
N VAL A 141 0.24 22.38 11.77
CA VAL A 141 1.02 22.01 12.97
C VAL A 141 2.40 22.66 12.93
N ALA A 142 3.07 22.72 11.77
CA ALA A 142 4.37 23.36 11.62
C ALA A 142 4.34 24.86 11.99
N VAL A 143 3.26 25.58 11.66
CA VAL A 143 3.10 26.99 12.04
C VAL A 143 3.02 27.15 13.55
N CYS A 144 2.17 26.36 14.22
CA CYS A 144 2.02 26.38 15.67
C CYS A 144 3.31 25.92 16.38
N ALA A 145 3.95 24.86 15.87
CA ALA A 145 5.21 24.36 16.39
C ALA A 145 6.34 25.38 16.23
N GLY A 146 6.37 26.13 15.12
CA GLY A 146 7.33 27.21 14.88
C GLY A 146 7.20 28.34 15.92
N VAL A 147 5.97 28.76 16.24
CA VAL A 147 5.74 29.74 17.33
C VAL A 147 6.18 29.17 18.68
N GLY A 148 5.87 27.90 18.96
CA GLY A 148 6.29 27.23 20.19
C GLY A 148 7.80 27.09 20.30
N LEU A 149 8.49 26.83 19.19
CA LEU A 149 9.94 26.76 19.12
C LEU A 149 10.59 28.12 19.41
N VAL A 150 10.09 29.20 18.80
CA VAL A 150 10.57 30.56 19.10
C VAL A 150 10.35 30.91 20.57
N TYR A 151 9.21 30.49 21.14
CA TYR A 151 8.94 30.64 22.57
C TYR A 151 9.98 29.89 23.42
N LEU A 152 10.28 28.62 23.11
CA LEU A 152 11.29 27.84 23.82
C LEU A 152 12.68 28.48 23.74
N LEU A 153 13.05 29.01 22.57
CA LEU A 153 14.31 29.76 22.40
C LEU A 153 14.32 31.07 23.21
N SER A 154 13.18 31.70 23.42
CA SER A 154 13.10 32.89 24.27
C SER A 154 13.27 32.61 25.75
N VAL A 155 12.92 31.39 26.21
CA VAL A 155 13.12 30.97 27.61
C VAL A 155 14.61 30.87 27.97
N ILE A 156 15.48 30.66 26.97
CA ILE A 156 16.93 30.54 27.13
C ILE A 156 17.69 31.79 26.64
N ASP A 157 17.00 32.93 26.49
CA ASP A 157 17.56 34.21 26.05
C ASP A 157 18.32 34.12 24.69
N VAL A 158 17.85 33.23 23.81
CA VAL A 158 18.38 33.09 22.43
C VAL A 158 17.54 33.88 21.43
N ALA A 159 16.24 34.00 21.68
CA ALA A 159 15.30 34.73 20.83
C ALA A 159 14.45 35.69 21.67
N GLU A 160 13.88 36.71 21.02
CA GLU A 160 12.86 37.54 21.66
C GLU A 160 11.56 36.76 21.82
N ARG A 161 10.81 37.07 22.89
CA ARG A 161 9.55 36.38 23.18
C ARG A 161 8.54 36.65 22.06
N PRO A 162 7.89 35.62 21.49
CA PRO A 162 6.98 35.82 20.38
C PRO A 162 5.68 36.52 20.84
N GLU A 163 5.30 37.58 20.14
CA GLU A 163 4.05 38.31 20.34
C GLU A 163 3.19 38.28 19.05
N PRO A 164 2.53 37.15 18.75
CA PRO A 164 1.79 36.97 17.49
C PRO A 164 0.41 37.64 17.45
N PHE A 165 -0.03 38.19 18.59
CA PHE A 165 -1.35 38.80 18.79
C PHE A 165 -1.24 40.33 18.86
N GLY A 166 -2.36 41.05 18.79
CA GLY A 166 -2.41 42.50 18.84
C GLY A 166 -2.14 43.18 17.48
N PRO A 167 -2.29 44.51 17.40
CA PRO A 167 -2.00 45.30 16.19
C PRO A 167 -0.60 45.00 15.65
N ARG A 168 -0.40 45.07 14.33
CA ARG A 168 0.93 44.84 13.71
C ARG A 168 2.10 45.62 14.34
N PRO A 169 1.96 46.91 14.72
CA PRO A 169 3.07 47.66 15.32
C PRO A 169 3.49 47.14 16.71
N ASP A 170 2.58 46.51 17.44
CA ASP A 170 2.84 45.97 18.78
C ASP A 170 3.41 44.55 18.72
N ARG A 171 3.61 43.98 17.52
CA ARG A 171 4.15 42.63 17.36
C ARG A 171 5.66 42.66 17.24
N VAL A 172 6.31 41.88 18.08
CA VAL A 172 7.73 41.59 17.97
C VAL A 172 8.01 40.85 16.66
N HIS A 173 8.87 41.44 15.82
CA HIS A 173 9.39 40.74 14.65
C HIS A 173 10.40 39.71 15.13
N VAL A 174 10.21 38.45 14.72
CA VAL A 174 11.17 37.39 15.02
C VAL A 174 12.48 37.71 14.31
N THR A 175 13.44 38.23 15.07
CA THR A 175 14.79 38.46 14.57
C THR A 175 15.56 37.15 14.74
N LEU A 176 15.80 36.44 13.64
CA LEU A 176 16.49 35.14 13.64
C LEU A 176 17.99 35.25 14.00
N ARG A 177 18.54 36.47 14.03
CA ARG A 177 19.91 36.78 14.48
C ARG A 177 19.92 38.07 15.30
N PRO A 178 19.54 38.03 16.59
CA PRO A 178 19.75 39.18 17.45
C PRO A 178 21.26 39.53 17.50
N PRO A 179 21.62 40.82 17.45
CA PRO A 179 23.03 41.22 17.55
C PRO A 179 23.62 40.80 18.90
N GLY A 180 24.83 40.22 18.89
CA GLY A 180 25.55 39.85 20.12
C GLY A 180 25.39 38.41 20.61
N LEU A 181 24.89 37.48 19.78
CA LEU A 181 24.83 36.06 20.14
C LEU A 181 26.21 35.48 20.46
N THR A 182 26.32 34.84 21.62
CA THR A 182 27.50 34.08 22.02
C THR A 182 27.51 32.69 21.40
N GLY A 183 28.69 32.08 21.18
CA GLY A 183 28.79 30.70 20.67
C GLY A 183 28.04 29.68 21.54
N ARG A 184 27.93 29.92 22.85
CA ARG A 184 27.13 29.11 23.78
C ARG A 184 25.63 29.20 23.50
N GLN A 185 25.10 30.40 23.24
CA GLN A 185 23.69 30.59 22.88
C GLN A 185 23.37 29.93 21.53
N VAL A 186 24.28 29.99 20.57
CA VAL A 186 24.16 29.22 19.31
C VAL A 186 24.11 27.73 19.59
N GLY A 187 24.97 27.21 20.47
CA GLY A 187 24.94 25.82 20.90
C GLY A 187 23.61 25.41 21.53
N TYR A 188 23.04 26.23 22.41
CA TYR A 188 21.72 25.96 22.99
C TYR A 188 20.59 26.03 21.97
N ALA A 189 20.65 27.00 21.04
CA ALA A 189 19.70 27.10 19.94
C ALA A 189 19.67 25.81 19.11
N LEU A 190 20.86 25.35 18.70
CA LEU A 190 21.04 24.10 17.97
C LEU A 190 20.58 22.90 18.79
N GLY A 191 20.85 22.88 20.09
CA GLY A 191 20.38 21.84 20.99
C GLY A 191 18.85 21.75 21.09
N VAL A 192 18.15 22.89 21.23
CA VAL A 192 16.68 22.94 21.29
C VAL A 192 16.06 22.56 19.93
N VAL A 193 16.58 23.11 18.83
CA VAL A 193 16.11 22.76 17.48
C VAL A 193 16.36 21.28 17.21
N GLY A 194 17.55 20.78 17.53
CA GLY A 194 17.91 19.37 17.40
C GLY A 194 17.04 18.46 18.26
N LEU A 195 16.70 18.86 19.48
CA LEU A 195 15.79 18.10 20.34
C LEU A 195 14.39 17.99 19.72
N VAL A 196 13.81 19.11 19.27
CA VAL A 196 12.47 19.12 18.67
C VAL A 196 12.45 18.34 17.35
N ALA A 197 13.48 18.48 16.51
CA ALA A 197 13.59 17.80 15.23
C ALA A 197 14.11 16.35 15.32
N SER A 198 14.66 15.94 16.47
CA SER A 198 15.42 14.69 16.64
C SER A 198 14.69 13.46 16.10
N LEU A 199 13.41 13.34 16.44
CA LEU A 199 12.63 12.18 16.05
C LEU A 199 12.31 12.19 14.56
N SER A 200 12.01 13.34 13.97
CA SER A 200 11.80 13.44 12.52
C SER A 200 13.06 13.13 11.72
N LEU A 201 14.24 13.44 12.24
CA LEU A 201 15.52 13.07 11.60
C LEU A 201 15.72 11.55 11.51
N VAL A 202 15.11 10.76 12.40
CA VAL A 202 15.19 9.30 12.40
C VAL A 202 14.00 8.67 11.66
N MET A 203 12.79 9.15 11.95
CA MET A 203 11.55 8.56 11.43
C MET A 203 11.34 8.83 9.95
N VAL A 204 11.66 10.04 9.45
CA VAL A 204 11.43 10.36 8.04
C VAL A 204 12.25 9.45 7.13
N PRO A 205 13.56 9.25 7.33
CA PRO A 205 14.32 8.27 6.54
C PRO A 205 13.74 6.85 6.65
N ALA A 206 13.44 6.39 7.87
CA ALA A 206 12.91 5.04 8.09
C ALA A 206 11.58 4.79 7.36
N VAL A 207 10.64 5.74 7.43
CA VAL A 207 9.35 5.63 6.72
C VAL A 207 9.54 5.76 5.20
N MET A 208 10.42 6.66 4.74
CA MET A 208 10.72 6.79 3.31
C MET A 208 11.33 5.51 2.73
N ASP A 209 12.13 4.79 3.52
CA ASP A 209 12.71 3.49 3.14
C ASP A 209 11.63 2.44 2.89
N THR A 210 10.57 2.40 3.71
CA THR A 210 9.47 1.42 3.53
C THR A 210 8.64 1.59 2.26
N VAL A 211 8.58 2.80 1.70
CA VAL A 211 7.78 3.12 0.51
C VAL A 211 8.63 3.14 -0.76
N ALA A 212 9.95 3.20 -0.63
CA ALA A 212 10.84 3.09 -1.77
C ALA A 212 10.73 1.71 -2.42
N ALA A 213 10.95 1.66 -3.73
CA ALA A 213 11.16 0.41 -4.42
C ALA A 213 12.51 -0.16 -3.98
N THR A 214 12.57 -1.45 -3.66
CA THR A 214 13.83 -2.13 -3.35
C THR A 214 14.63 -2.42 -4.63
N ASP A 215 15.91 -2.77 -4.49
CA ASP A 215 16.73 -3.18 -5.63
C ASP A 215 16.16 -4.46 -6.29
N ASP A 216 15.59 -5.38 -5.49
CA ASP A 216 14.93 -6.61 -5.99
C ASP A 216 13.66 -6.30 -6.78
N GLU A 217 12.84 -5.36 -6.30
CA GLU A 217 11.67 -4.87 -7.02
C GLU A 217 12.06 -4.17 -8.33
N ALA A 218 13.16 -3.41 -8.32
CA ALA A 218 13.70 -2.80 -9.52
C ALA A 218 14.20 -3.87 -10.52
N GLY A 219 14.90 -4.90 -10.05
CA GLY A 219 15.35 -6.03 -10.87
C GLY A 219 14.18 -6.79 -11.50
N ALA A 220 13.13 -7.07 -10.71
CA ALA A 220 11.90 -7.69 -11.22
C ALA A 220 11.23 -6.81 -12.29
N ILE A 221 11.16 -5.50 -12.08
CA ILE A 221 10.62 -4.56 -13.07
C ILE A 221 11.45 -4.55 -14.36
N GLU A 222 12.78 -4.50 -14.25
CA GLU A 222 13.69 -4.53 -15.40
C GLU A 222 13.54 -5.83 -16.20
N TRP A 223 13.40 -6.97 -15.51
CA TRP A 223 13.15 -8.26 -16.14
C TRP A 223 11.80 -8.27 -16.87
N ILE A 224 10.71 -7.79 -16.22
CA ILE A 224 9.38 -7.75 -16.84
C ILE A 224 9.38 -6.84 -18.08
N ASP A 225 10.01 -5.66 -18.01
CA ASP A 225 10.08 -4.72 -19.14
C ASP A 225 10.81 -5.34 -20.33
N ALA A 226 11.91 -6.06 -20.08
CA ALA A 226 12.63 -6.79 -21.12
C ALA A 226 11.80 -7.93 -21.73
N ASP A 227 11.15 -8.75 -20.91
CA ASP A 227 10.31 -9.86 -21.38
C ASP A 227 9.08 -9.36 -22.16
N ALA A 228 8.41 -8.31 -21.66
CA ALA A 228 7.24 -7.72 -22.30
C ALA A 228 7.58 -7.06 -23.65
N ALA A 229 8.82 -6.60 -23.84
CA ALA A 229 9.26 -6.04 -25.12
C ALA A 229 9.44 -7.09 -26.23
N GLU A 230 9.65 -8.35 -25.87
CA GLU A 230 9.92 -9.45 -26.80
C GLU A 230 8.67 -10.29 -27.12
N ARG A 231 7.61 -10.16 -26.33
CA ARG A 231 6.42 -11.02 -26.39
C ARG A 231 5.14 -10.22 -26.61
N GLU A 232 4.16 -10.84 -27.28
CA GLU A 232 2.80 -10.30 -27.37
C GLU A 232 1.96 -10.78 -26.17
N GLY A 233 1.24 -9.88 -25.49
CA GLY A 233 0.37 -10.26 -24.39
C GLY A 233 -0.18 -9.09 -23.57
N PRO A 234 -0.92 -9.36 -22.50
CA PRO A 234 -1.29 -8.34 -21.53
C PRO A 234 -0.07 -7.87 -20.73
N ASP A 235 0.06 -6.56 -20.55
CA ASP A 235 1.17 -5.93 -19.80
C ASP A 235 0.85 -5.68 -18.32
N PHE A 236 -0.27 -6.23 -17.82
CA PHE A 236 -0.67 -6.02 -16.42
C PHE A 236 0.09 -6.97 -15.50
N VAL A 237 0.66 -6.40 -14.45
CA VAL A 237 1.32 -7.15 -13.36
C VAL A 237 0.34 -7.27 -12.20
N LEU A 238 -0.13 -8.48 -11.91
CA LEU A 238 -0.88 -8.77 -10.69
C LEU A 238 0.11 -8.87 -9.53
N SER A 239 -0.08 -8.06 -8.50
CA SER A 239 0.76 -8.03 -7.31
C SER A 239 -0.03 -7.46 -6.13
N GLU A 240 0.56 -7.46 -4.93
CA GLU A 240 -0.06 -6.85 -3.77
C GLU A 240 -0.52 -5.42 -4.08
N TRP A 241 -1.72 -5.05 -3.66
CA TRP A 241 -2.35 -3.78 -4.07
C TRP A 241 -1.50 -2.55 -3.72
N GLY A 242 -0.70 -2.60 -2.64
CA GLY A 242 0.24 -1.54 -2.25
C GLY A 242 1.39 -1.35 -3.24
N ARG A 243 1.87 -2.45 -3.85
CA ARG A 243 2.97 -2.47 -4.83
C ARG A 243 2.49 -2.46 -6.29
N ASN A 244 1.21 -2.71 -6.54
CA ASN A 244 0.64 -2.85 -7.87
C ASN A 244 0.90 -1.65 -8.80
N ARG A 245 0.78 -0.43 -8.27
CA ARG A 245 1.03 0.78 -9.06
C ARG A 245 2.48 0.92 -9.49
N MET A 246 3.43 0.49 -8.67
CA MET A 246 4.85 0.56 -8.97
C MET A 246 5.19 -0.33 -10.16
N PHE A 247 4.79 -1.61 -10.10
CA PHE A 247 4.98 -2.55 -11.21
C PHE A 247 4.28 -2.09 -12.49
N ASN A 248 2.99 -1.75 -12.43
CA ASN A 248 2.22 -1.41 -13.63
C ASN A 248 2.64 -0.06 -14.24
N TYR A 249 3.07 0.91 -13.43
CA TYR A 249 3.60 2.16 -13.96
C TYR A 249 4.86 1.92 -14.80
N ALA A 250 5.76 1.04 -14.34
CA ALA A 250 7.00 0.76 -15.05
C ALA A 250 6.76 -0.01 -16.36
N VAL A 251 5.90 -1.04 -16.34
CA VAL A 251 5.68 -1.93 -17.49
C VAL A 251 4.75 -1.32 -18.53
N ARG A 252 3.61 -0.77 -18.10
CA ARG A 252 2.55 -0.27 -19.01
C ARG A 252 2.67 1.23 -19.30
N GLY A 253 3.48 1.96 -18.53
CA GLY A 253 3.49 3.42 -18.53
C GLY A 253 2.21 4.04 -17.92
N ASP A 254 1.34 3.21 -17.35
CA ASP A 254 0.09 3.61 -16.70
C ASP A 254 -0.11 2.80 -15.40
N GLY A 255 -0.23 3.52 -14.28
CA GLY A 255 -0.52 2.96 -12.96
C GLY A 255 -1.96 3.26 -12.49
N ASP A 256 -2.84 3.71 -13.38
CA ASP A 256 -4.20 4.13 -13.05
C ASP A 256 -5.11 2.93 -12.73
N GLY A 257 -5.02 2.47 -11.48
CA GLY A 257 -5.98 1.56 -10.88
C GLY A 257 -5.33 0.33 -10.26
N TYR A 258 -5.51 0.18 -8.94
CA TYR A 258 -5.13 -1.03 -8.19
C TYR A 258 -6.35 -1.89 -7.82
N GLY A 259 -7.56 -1.48 -8.26
CA GLY A 259 -8.80 -2.11 -7.81
C GLY A 259 -8.93 -3.58 -8.21
N TYR A 260 -8.37 -3.95 -9.37
CA TYR A 260 -8.27 -5.34 -9.80
C TYR A 260 -7.36 -6.13 -8.86
N ALA A 261 -6.14 -5.65 -8.60
CA ALA A 261 -5.21 -6.27 -7.66
C ALA A 261 -5.81 -6.39 -6.25
N PHE A 262 -6.43 -5.32 -5.74
CA PHE A 262 -7.09 -5.31 -4.44
C PHE A 262 -8.20 -6.37 -4.30
N SER A 263 -8.87 -6.72 -5.39
CA SER A 263 -9.98 -7.68 -5.36
C SER A 263 -9.55 -9.13 -5.64
N ASN A 264 -8.39 -9.34 -6.28
CA ASN A 264 -7.99 -10.64 -6.82
C ASN A 264 -6.67 -11.19 -6.27
N TYR A 265 -5.72 -10.35 -5.84
CA TYR A 265 -4.39 -10.81 -5.41
C TYR A 265 -4.46 -11.66 -4.13
N GLU A 266 -5.05 -11.13 -3.06
CA GLU A 266 -5.13 -11.84 -1.77
C GLU A 266 -5.90 -13.17 -1.88
N PRO A 267 -7.08 -13.22 -2.53
CA PRO A 267 -7.76 -14.50 -2.77
C PRO A 267 -6.92 -15.48 -3.57
N PHE A 268 -6.19 -15.01 -4.59
CA PHE A 268 -5.33 -15.87 -5.41
C PHE A 268 -4.19 -16.48 -4.59
N VAL A 269 -3.40 -15.66 -3.89
CA VAL A 269 -2.21 -16.14 -3.15
C VAL A 269 -2.59 -17.08 -2.01
N SER A 270 -3.80 -16.93 -1.46
CA SER A 270 -4.32 -17.77 -0.37
C SER A 270 -5.06 -19.03 -0.82
N ASP A 271 -5.39 -19.18 -2.12
CA ASP A 271 -6.12 -20.34 -2.64
C ASP A 271 -5.23 -21.59 -2.63
N ALA A 272 -5.80 -22.79 -2.82
CA ALA A 272 -5.06 -24.04 -2.89
C ALA A 272 -4.85 -24.56 -4.32
N ASP A 273 -5.48 -23.93 -5.33
CA ASP A 273 -5.37 -24.35 -6.74
C ASP A 273 -4.92 -23.18 -7.62
N PRO A 274 -3.60 -23.01 -7.84
CA PRO A 274 -3.10 -21.93 -8.71
C PRO A 274 -3.66 -22.07 -10.13
N ASP A 275 -3.67 -23.28 -10.68
CA ASP A 275 -4.00 -23.55 -12.08
C ASP A 275 -5.46 -23.12 -12.41
N ALA A 276 -6.38 -23.21 -11.45
CA ALA A 276 -7.77 -22.73 -11.60
C ALA A 276 -7.90 -21.22 -11.87
N HIS A 277 -6.91 -20.42 -11.49
CA HIS A 277 -6.92 -18.97 -11.70
C HIS A 277 -6.36 -18.54 -13.07
N ALA A 278 -5.57 -19.38 -13.73
CA ALA A 278 -4.89 -19.04 -14.98
C ALA A 278 -5.88 -18.61 -16.09
N ASP A 279 -7.01 -19.29 -16.20
CA ASP A 279 -8.03 -18.97 -17.21
C ASP A 279 -8.70 -17.60 -16.95
N GLY A 280 -8.85 -17.22 -15.68
CA GLY A 280 -9.35 -15.89 -15.29
C GLY A 280 -8.35 -14.77 -15.57
N PHE A 281 -7.06 -15.12 -15.66
CA PHE A 281 -5.96 -14.20 -15.94
C PHE A 281 -5.71 -14.03 -17.44
N ALA A 282 -6.08 -15.01 -18.26
CA ALA A 282 -5.91 -14.99 -19.70
C ALA A 282 -6.41 -13.67 -20.33
N GLY A 283 -5.52 -13.03 -21.10
CA GLY A 283 -5.78 -11.76 -21.79
C GLY A 283 -5.87 -10.51 -20.89
N THR A 284 -5.73 -10.66 -19.57
CA THR A 284 -5.76 -9.52 -18.62
C THR A 284 -4.45 -9.38 -17.85
N VAL A 285 -3.92 -10.47 -17.29
CA VAL A 285 -2.70 -10.49 -16.46
C VAL A 285 -1.58 -11.16 -17.25
N GLY A 286 -0.47 -10.46 -17.44
CA GLY A 286 0.73 -11.03 -18.10
C GLY A 286 1.77 -11.54 -17.14
N TYR A 287 1.78 -10.98 -15.93
CA TYR A 287 2.77 -11.27 -14.90
C TYR A 287 2.10 -11.31 -13.54
N VAL A 288 2.59 -12.19 -12.68
CA VAL A 288 2.22 -12.24 -11.27
C VAL A 288 3.51 -12.06 -10.47
N ALA A 289 3.63 -10.94 -9.76
CA ALA A 289 4.73 -10.71 -8.84
C ALA A 289 4.25 -11.03 -7.42
N ILE A 290 4.90 -12.00 -6.79
CA ILE A 290 4.64 -12.46 -5.42
C ILE A 290 5.83 -12.03 -4.57
N HIS A 291 5.56 -11.38 -3.45
CA HIS A 291 6.56 -11.05 -2.44
C HIS A 291 6.57 -12.08 -1.32
N GLU A 292 7.70 -12.19 -0.63
CA GLU A 292 7.82 -12.98 0.60
C GLU A 292 6.74 -12.57 1.60
N ILE A 293 6.06 -13.57 2.17
CA ILE A 293 5.06 -13.37 3.22
C ILE A 293 5.68 -13.76 4.56
N ASP A 294 5.78 -12.77 5.46
CA ASP A 294 6.15 -13.00 6.85
C ASP A 294 5.09 -13.87 7.57
N GLY A 295 5.38 -15.16 7.76
CA GLY A 295 4.56 -16.02 8.62
C GLY A 295 4.40 -17.44 8.08
N SER A 296 3.55 -18.22 8.75
CA SER A 296 3.21 -19.57 8.30
C SER A 296 1.95 -19.54 7.43
N THR A 297 2.09 -19.93 6.17
CA THR A 297 1.00 -20.22 5.24
C THR A 297 0.52 -21.66 5.41
N PRO A 298 -0.74 -21.97 5.05
CA PRO A 298 -1.17 -23.36 4.94
C PRO A 298 -0.41 -23.95 3.74
N GLY A 299 0.56 -24.85 3.95
CA GLY A 299 1.51 -25.41 2.96
C GLY A 299 0.97 -25.95 1.62
N THR A 300 -0.33 -25.83 1.38
CA THR A 300 -1.06 -26.07 0.14
C THR A 300 -1.39 -24.77 -0.61
N SER A 301 -1.03 -23.59 -0.11
CA SER A 301 -1.48 -22.33 -0.71
C SER A 301 -0.77 -22.04 -2.03
N VAL A 302 -1.33 -21.17 -2.87
CA VAL A 302 -0.66 -20.67 -4.08
C VAL A 302 0.68 -20.03 -3.74
N TYR A 303 0.78 -19.33 -2.60
CA TYR A 303 2.06 -18.86 -2.09
C TYR A 303 3.06 -20.02 -1.96
N ASP A 304 2.72 -21.08 -1.23
CA ASP A 304 3.64 -22.21 -1.03
C ASP A 304 3.96 -22.94 -2.33
N GLN A 305 2.95 -23.11 -3.20
CA GLN A 305 3.12 -23.82 -4.46
C GLN A 305 3.95 -23.04 -5.47
N LEU A 306 3.75 -21.73 -5.59
CA LEU A 306 4.46 -20.90 -6.56
C LEU A 306 5.72 -20.30 -5.95
N PHE A 307 5.61 -19.55 -4.86
CA PHE A 307 6.72 -18.80 -4.28
C PHE A 307 7.77 -19.72 -3.65
N GLU A 308 7.36 -20.62 -2.76
CA GLU A 308 8.30 -21.50 -2.03
C GLU A 308 8.77 -22.69 -2.88
N ALA A 309 7.91 -23.21 -3.76
CA ALA A 309 8.20 -24.42 -4.56
C ALA A 309 8.43 -24.15 -6.06
N HIS A 310 8.46 -22.90 -6.52
CA HIS A 310 8.67 -22.53 -7.93
C HIS A 310 7.64 -23.11 -8.92
N GLY A 311 6.46 -23.49 -8.43
CA GLY A 311 5.44 -24.22 -9.17
C GLY A 311 5.68 -25.74 -9.23
N SER A 312 6.75 -26.25 -8.62
CA SER A 312 7.06 -27.68 -8.56
C SER A 312 6.14 -28.43 -7.58
N ALA A 313 6.02 -29.74 -7.76
CA ALA A 313 5.26 -30.60 -6.86
C ALA A 313 5.92 -30.70 -5.47
N THR A 314 5.08 -30.75 -4.43
CA THR A 314 5.49 -30.92 -3.03
C THR A 314 4.76 -32.12 -2.42
N ASP A 315 5.02 -32.47 -1.16
CA ASP A 315 4.24 -33.51 -0.48
C ASP A 315 2.75 -33.18 -0.37
N ALA A 316 2.40 -31.88 -0.44
CA ALA A 316 1.05 -31.38 -0.23
C ALA A 316 0.31 -31.06 -1.54
N ALA A 317 1.02 -30.88 -2.66
CA ALA A 317 0.45 -30.43 -3.93
C ALA A 317 1.17 -31.05 -5.15
N ASN A 318 0.45 -31.18 -6.25
CA ASN A 318 0.95 -31.81 -7.49
C ASN A 318 1.77 -30.85 -8.39
N GLY A 319 2.09 -29.65 -7.90
CA GLY A 319 2.71 -28.56 -8.66
C GLY A 319 1.68 -27.72 -9.44
N SER A 320 2.16 -26.79 -10.25
CA SER A 320 1.38 -25.93 -11.14
C SER A 320 1.88 -26.07 -12.57
N GLY A 321 0.97 -26.31 -13.51
CA GLY A 321 1.26 -26.40 -14.94
C GLY A 321 1.01 -25.10 -15.71
N ARG A 322 0.48 -24.07 -15.04
CA ARG A 322 -0.04 -22.84 -15.66
C ARG A 322 0.70 -21.58 -15.25
N PHE A 323 1.72 -21.69 -14.40
CA PHE A 323 2.54 -20.57 -13.95
C PHE A 323 4.02 -20.89 -14.12
N GLN A 324 4.68 -20.11 -14.95
CA GLN A 324 6.10 -20.27 -15.26
C GLN A 324 6.91 -19.20 -14.53
N LEU A 325 7.83 -19.62 -13.65
CA LEU A 325 8.80 -18.72 -13.02
C LEU A 325 9.72 -18.13 -14.09
N GLY A 326 9.81 -16.80 -14.12
CA GLY A 326 10.68 -16.09 -15.04
C GLY A 326 11.82 -15.36 -14.35
N PHE A 327 11.57 -14.83 -13.16
CA PHE A 327 12.55 -14.10 -12.36
C PHE A 327 12.45 -14.47 -10.88
N ASP A 328 13.60 -14.68 -10.27
CA ASP A 328 13.76 -14.89 -8.85
C ASP A 328 14.81 -13.92 -8.31
N ALA A 329 14.42 -13.09 -7.35
CA ALA A 329 15.34 -12.17 -6.72
C ALA A 329 16.29 -12.90 -5.76
N ASP A 330 17.54 -12.43 -5.68
CA ASP A 330 18.52 -12.97 -4.73
C ASP A 330 17.96 -12.90 -3.29
N GLY A 331 17.79 -14.06 -2.66
CA GLY A 331 17.27 -14.16 -1.29
C GLY A 331 15.74 -14.26 -1.17
N ASP A 332 15.05 -14.64 -2.25
CA ASP A 332 13.64 -15.02 -2.25
C ASP A 332 12.71 -13.90 -1.75
N VAL A 333 12.99 -12.64 -2.11
CA VAL A 333 12.17 -11.49 -1.65
C VAL A 333 10.99 -11.22 -2.59
N VAL A 334 11.20 -11.43 -3.89
CA VAL A 334 10.17 -11.26 -4.93
C VAL A 334 10.41 -12.26 -6.06
N LYS A 335 9.34 -12.92 -6.50
CA LYS A 335 9.35 -13.84 -7.64
C LYS A 335 8.31 -13.42 -8.65
N VAL A 336 8.65 -13.51 -9.93
CA VAL A 336 7.75 -13.16 -11.03
C VAL A 336 7.41 -14.39 -11.85
N PHE A 337 6.12 -14.68 -11.91
CA PHE A 337 5.55 -15.76 -12.69
C PHE A 337 4.80 -15.22 -13.90
N ARG A 338 4.83 -15.98 -15.00
CA ARG A 338 3.99 -15.77 -16.18
C ARG A 338 2.86 -16.78 -16.18
N PRO A 339 1.59 -16.35 -16.26
CA PRO A 339 0.50 -17.25 -16.61
C PRO A 339 0.70 -17.77 -18.03
N VAL A 340 0.67 -19.08 -18.21
CA VAL A 340 0.85 -19.76 -19.51
C VAL A 340 -0.27 -20.76 -19.75
N GLU A 341 -0.48 -21.17 -21.00
CA GLU A 341 -1.43 -22.25 -21.29
C GLU A 341 -0.90 -23.61 -20.78
N GLY A 342 0.41 -23.82 -20.82
CA GLY A 342 1.07 -25.05 -20.36
C GLY A 342 0.87 -26.20 -21.34
N ALA A 343 1.97 -26.83 -21.74
CA ALA A 343 1.95 -27.96 -22.66
C ALA A 343 1.31 -29.18 -21.99
N ALA A 344 0.47 -29.92 -22.70
CA ALA A 344 -0.15 -31.14 -22.19
C ALA A 344 0.73 -32.35 -22.53
N VAL A 345 1.42 -32.89 -21.53
CA VAL A 345 2.17 -34.14 -21.68
C VAL A 345 1.21 -35.30 -21.46
N THR A 346 1.07 -36.15 -22.48
CA THR A 346 0.13 -37.28 -22.47
C THR A 346 0.86 -38.60 -22.69
N GLY A 347 0.41 -39.68 -22.05
CA GLY A 347 0.98 -41.01 -22.23
C GLY A 347 0.10 -42.11 -21.65
N GLU A 348 0.63 -43.34 -21.64
CA GLU A 348 -0.02 -44.50 -21.02
C GLU A 348 0.75 -44.92 -19.75
N ALA A 349 0.04 -45.37 -18.71
CA ALA A 349 0.58 -45.95 -17.48
C ALA A 349 -0.43 -46.96 -16.89
N GLU A 350 -0.09 -47.69 -15.82
CA GLU A 350 -1.07 -48.61 -15.22
C GLU A 350 -2.28 -47.82 -14.68
N PRO A 351 -3.53 -48.28 -14.88
CA PRO A 351 -4.70 -47.57 -14.41
C PRO A 351 -4.68 -47.25 -12.91
N GLY A 352 -4.81 -45.96 -12.56
CA GLY A 352 -4.74 -45.48 -11.18
C GLY A 352 -3.33 -45.28 -10.62
N GLU A 353 -2.29 -45.45 -11.42
CA GLU A 353 -0.91 -45.19 -11.05
C GLU A 353 -0.58 -43.69 -11.09
N THR A 354 0.23 -43.23 -10.14
CA THR A 354 0.75 -41.86 -10.15
C THR A 354 1.92 -41.77 -11.13
N VAL A 355 1.85 -40.79 -12.02
CA VAL A 355 2.91 -40.44 -12.97
C VAL A 355 3.54 -39.13 -12.54
N THR A 356 4.87 -39.11 -12.47
CA THR A 356 5.66 -37.90 -12.21
C THR A 356 6.41 -37.53 -13.47
N VAL A 357 6.26 -36.28 -13.91
CA VAL A 357 7.07 -35.72 -15.00
C VAL A 357 8.02 -34.67 -14.44
N THR A 358 9.29 -34.76 -14.84
CA THR A 358 10.37 -33.96 -14.25
C THR A 358 11.23 -33.35 -15.34
N THR A 359 11.64 -32.08 -15.15
CA THR A 359 12.69 -31.42 -15.95
C THR A 359 13.52 -30.52 -15.03
N ASP A 360 14.77 -30.28 -15.39
CA ASP A 360 15.56 -29.20 -14.80
C ASP A 360 15.24 -27.89 -15.52
N VAL A 361 15.07 -26.81 -14.75
CA VAL A 361 14.70 -25.48 -15.23
C VAL A 361 15.78 -24.49 -14.84
N GLU A 362 16.18 -23.64 -15.78
CA GLU A 362 17.06 -22.50 -15.55
C GLU A 362 16.26 -21.20 -15.77
N THR A 363 16.27 -20.31 -14.77
CA THR A 363 15.58 -19.01 -14.79
C THR A 363 16.56 -17.87 -14.54
N ALA A 364 16.09 -16.63 -14.66
CA ALA A 364 16.85 -15.47 -14.22
C ALA A 364 16.85 -15.41 -12.68
N GLY A 365 17.77 -16.15 -12.05
CA GLY A 365 17.97 -16.15 -10.59
C GLY A 365 18.43 -17.51 -10.05
N GLU A 366 17.88 -18.62 -10.57
CA GLU A 366 18.16 -19.95 -10.03
C GLU A 366 17.98 -21.08 -11.07
N THR A 367 18.60 -22.23 -10.79
CA THR A 367 18.34 -23.52 -11.42
C THR A 367 17.69 -24.47 -10.41
N PHE A 368 16.56 -25.07 -10.77
CA PHE A 368 15.82 -26.00 -9.90
C PHE A 368 15.20 -27.15 -10.69
N THR A 369 14.82 -28.22 -9.98
CA THR A 369 14.10 -29.35 -10.57
C THR A 369 12.60 -29.12 -10.45
N TYR A 370 11.92 -29.07 -11.59
CA TYR A 370 10.48 -28.92 -11.70
C TYR A 370 9.82 -30.28 -11.86
N GLU A 371 8.87 -30.57 -10.98
CA GLU A 371 8.08 -31.80 -10.97
C GLU A 371 6.60 -31.49 -11.11
N ARG A 372 5.89 -32.32 -11.88
CA ARG A 372 4.43 -32.37 -11.92
C ARG A 372 3.96 -33.79 -11.71
N ARG A 373 2.87 -33.95 -10.95
CA ARG A 373 2.27 -35.26 -10.68
C ARG A 373 0.83 -35.31 -11.19
N THR A 374 0.47 -36.44 -11.77
CA THR A 374 -0.90 -36.76 -12.17
C THR A 374 -1.19 -38.23 -11.89
N THR A 375 -2.43 -38.66 -12.08
CA THR A 375 -2.82 -40.06 -11.93
C THR A 375 -3.45 -40.54 -13.23
N ALA A 376 -3.01 -41.69 -13.72
CA ALA A 376 -3.60 -42.32 -14.91
C ALA A 376 -5.05 -42.72 -14.66
N ASP A 377 -5.89 -42.54 -15.67
CA ASP A 377 -7.31 -42.85 -15.59
C ASP A 377 -7.60 -44.36 -15.62
N ALA A 378 -8.88 -44.73 -15.67
CA ALA A 378 -9.30 -46.13 -15.66
C ALA A 378 -8.91 -46.90 -16.94
N ASP A 379 -8.63 -46.18 -18.03
CA ASP A 379 -8.19 -46.73 -19.31
C ASP A 379 -6.65 -46.75 -19.42
N GLY A 380 -5.94 -46.24 -18.41
CA GLY A 380 -4.49 -46.20 -18.34
C GLY A 380 -3.89 -44.98 -19.06
N THR A 381 -4.68 -43.97 -19.38
CA THR A 381 -4.18 -42.73 -20.01
C THR A 381 -3.93 -41.67 -18.96
N PHE A 382 -2.83 -40.92 -19.07
CA PHE A 382 -2.60 -39.72 -18.25
C PHE A 382 -2.45 -38.47 -19.11
N ASP A 383 -2.82 -37.34 -18.51
CA ASP A 383 -2.64 -35.99 -19.05
C ASP A 383 -2.12 -35.11 -17.91
N VAL A 384 -1.01 -34.43 -18.14
CA VAL A 384 -0.43 -33.48 -17.19
C VAL A 384 0.07 -32.24 -17.90
N ARG A 385 -0.34 -31.07 -17.40
CA ARG A 385 0.16 -29.80 -17.91
C ARG A 385 1.48 -29.41 -17.25
N VAL A 386 2.42 -28.95 -18.07
CA VAL A 386 3.74 -28.48 -17.64
C VAL A 386 3.97 -27.04 -18.08
N ALA A 387 4.55 -26.23 -17.20
CA ALA A 387 4.71 -24.79 -17.39
C ALA A 387 6.04 -24.36 -18.02
N TYR A 388 6.99 -25.29 -18.19
CA TYR A 388 8.35 -24.97 -18.65
C TYR A 388 8.71 -25.75 -19.93
N PRO A 389 9.42 -25.14 -20.89
CA PRO A 389 10.01 -25.87 -21.99
C PRO A 389 11.23 -26.66 -21.48
N GLY A 390 11.51 -27.80 -22.10
CA GLY A 390 12.59 -28.67 -21.65
C GLY A 390 12.46 -30.11 -22.15
N GLU A 391 13.42 -30.93 -21.76
CA GLU A 391 13.34 -32.39 -21.93
C GLU A 391 12.78 -32.97 -20.62
N TYR A 392 11.58 -33.53 -20.70
CA TYR A 392 10.91 -34.14 -19.57
C TYR A 392 11.18 -35.64 -19.54
N THR A 393 11.43 -36.15 -18.34
CA THR A 393 11.38 -37.58 -18.03
C THR A 393 10.06 -37.88 -17.33
N ALA A 394 9.34 -38.89 -17.80
CA ALA A 394 8.11 -39.39 -17.19
C ALA A 394 8.39 -40.75 -16.54
N ALA A 395 8.09 -40.86 -15.25
CA ALA A 395 8.23 -42.09 -14.48
C ALA A 395 6.89 -42.44 -13.80
N SER A 396 6.55 -43.73 -13.80
CA SER A 396 5.35 -44.26 -13.13
C SER A 396 5.72 -44.98 -11.83
N GLY A 397 4.91 -44.80 -10.79
CA GLY A 397 5.07 -45.47 -9.50
C GLY A 397 5.55 -44.54 -8.36
N ASP A 398 5.58 -45.06 -7.13
CA ASP A 398 6.01 -44.31 -5.95
C ASP A 398 7.52 -43.98 -6.03
N VAL A 399 7.85 -42.80 -6.58
CA VAL A 399 9.17 -42.19 -6.46
C VAL A 399 9.33 -41.64 -5.04
N SER A 400 9.48 -42.56 -4.09
CA SER A 400 9.87 -42.21 -2.71
C SER A 400 11.39 -42.26 -2.63
N ASP A 401 12.01 -41.08 -2.56
CA ASP A 401 13.43 -40.83 -2.25
C ASP A 401 14.45 -41.63 -3.08
N GLY A 402 14.93 -41.02 -4.17
CA GLY A 402 16.31 -41.17 -4.66
C GLY A 402 16.76 -42.50 -5.30
N ASP A 403 15.95 -43.55 -5.29
CA ASP A 403 16.22 -44.78 -6.03
C ASP A 403 15.34 -44.84 -7.29
N ALA A 404 15.85 -44.26 -8.38
CA ALA A 404 15.30 -44.47 -9.72
C ALA A 404 15.28 -45.97 -10.03
N ARG A 405 14.09 -46.58 -10.06
CA ARG A 405 13.91 -47.90 -10.66
C ARG A 405 13.86 -47.68 -12.17
N ASP A 406 14.96 -48.04 -12.83
CA ASP A 406 15.20 -48.08 -14.28
C ASP A 406 14.30 -49.13 -14.99
N ASP A 407 12.99 -49.02 -14.82
CA ASP A 407 12.00 -49.86 -15.49
C ASP A 407 10.89 -48.95 -16.06
N GLY A 408 11.17 -48.22 -17.16
CA GLY A 408 10.13 -47.52 -17.96
C GLY A 408 10.19 -45.99 -18.09
N ASP A 409 11.36 -45.35 -17.93
CA ASP A 409 11.41 -43.89 -18.06
C ASP A 409 11.27 -43.42 -19.52
N GLY A 410 10.13 -42.79 -19.82
CA GLY A 410 9.86 -42.14 -21.09
C GLY A 410 10.45 -40.72 -21.15
N THR A 411 10.97 -40.30 -22.30
CA THR A 411 11.46 -38.91 -22.48
C THR A 411 10.70 -38.19 -23.59
N VAL A 412 10.42 -36.90 -23.36
CA VAL A 412 9.70 -36.05 -24.31
C VAL A 412 10.22 -34.62 -24.28
N THR A 413 10.39 -34.00 -25.46
CA THR A 413 10.79 -32.60 -25.57
C THR A 413 9.57 -31.71 -25.68
N VAL A 414 9.46 -30.73 -24.78
CA VAL A 414 8.45 -29.67 -24.79
C VAL A 414 9.09 -28.38 -25.26
N THR A 415 8.55 -27.77 -26.32
CA THR A 415 9.05 -26.51 -26.87
C THR A 415 8.44 -25.29 -26.16
N PRO A 416 9.05 -24.09 -26.25
CA PRO A 416 8.44 -22.86 -25.76
C PRO A 416 7.04 -22.61 -26.36
N ASP A 417 6.89 -22.79 -27.68
CA ASP A 417 5.61 -22.62 -28.37
C ASP A 417 4.54 -23.59 -27.82
N ALA A 418 4.92 -24.83 -27.50
CA ALA A 418 3.99 -25.80 -26.92
C ALA A 418 3.47 -25.36 -25.54
N VAL A 419 4.30 -24.68 -24.74
CA VAL A 419 3.90 -24.12 -23.44
C VAL A 419 2.99 -22.91 -23.61
N GLU A 420 3.28 -22.03 -24.58
CA GLU A 420 2.48 -20.82 -24.82
C GLU A 420 1.11 -21.14 -25.44
N GLU A 421 1.05 -22.09 -26.37
CA GLU A 421 -0.17 -22.45 -27.10
C GLU A 421 -0.96 -23.61 -26.45
N GLY A 422 -0.37 -24.29 -25.46
CA GLY A 422 -0.96 -25.45 -24.79
C GLY A 422 -1.02 -26.69 -25.68
N GLU A 423 0.01 -26.91 -26.50
CA GLU A 423 0.07 -28.07 -27.39
C GLU A 423 0.21 -29.38 -26.61
N ALA A 424 -0.36 -30.46 -27.15
CA ALA A 424 -0.23 -31.78 -26.59
C ALA A 424 1.00 -32.50 -27.15
N VAL A 425 1.82 -33.09 -26.27
CA VAL A 425 3.02 -33.85 -26.63
C VAL A 425 2.94 -35.24 -25.99
N ALA A 426 3.14 -36.28 -26.79
CA ALA A 426 3.04 -37.65 -26.33
C ALA A 426 4.38 -38.19 -25.81
N VAL A 427 4.35 -38.95 -24.72
CA VAL A 427 5.47 -39.70 -24.16
C VAL A 427 5.09 -41.17 -24.00
N ASP A 428 6.01 -42.06 -24.39
CA ASP A 428 5.88 -43.51 -24.16
C ASP A 428 6.60 -43.83 -22.84
N VAL A 429 5.87 -44.30 -21.83
CA VAL A 429 6.36 -44.71 -20.50
C VAL A 429 6.38 -46.23 -20.42
#